data_AF-A0AAE3QV66-F1
#
_entry.id   AF-A0AAE3QV66-F1
#
_cell.length_a   1.000
_cell.length_b   1.000
_cell.length_c   1.000
_cell.angle_alpha   90.00
_cell.angle_beta   90.00
_cell.angle_gamma   90.00
#
_symmetry.space_group_name_H-M   'P 1'
#
loop_
_entity.id
_entity.type
_entity.pdbx_description
1 polymer ?
#
loop_
_entity_poly.entity_id
_entity_poly.type
_entity_poly.pdbx_seq_one_letter_code
_entity_poly.pdbx_strand_id
1 'polypeptide(L)'
;MNLDLDDEQFEKQLGKTLRNRGFLFATNEDEVDAFESRMEKENIQIPDQVFDIEMILSKRTKGKLKRLEAHDSEIQQNLAQAAREGKSIDEQTAKKMQQDRDNAQKLDNSPNKDTI
;
A
#
# COMPACT_ATOMS: atom_id res chain seq x y z
N MET A 1 11.20 4.12 -39.07
CA MET A 1 12.25 3.39 -38.33
C MET A 1 11.64 2.04 -38.00
N ASN A 2 11.98 1.00 -38.76
CA ASN A 2 11.52 -0.36 -38.45
C ASN A 2 12.45 -0.89 -37.36
N LEU A 3 11.89 -1.10 -36.18
CA LEU A 3 12.59 -1.66 -35.03
C LEU A 3 12.35 -3.18 -35.11
N ASP A 4 13.21 -3.89 -35.83
CA ASP A 4 13.26 -5.35 -35.78
C ASP A 4 13.98 -5.77 -34.49
N LEU A 5 13.38 -5.45 -33.35
CA LEU A 5 13.84 -5.92 -32.04
C LEU A 5 13.15 -7.24 -31.73
N ASP A 6 13.88 -8.15 -31.10
CA ASP A 6 13.24 -9.26 -30.40
C ASP A 6 12.40 -8.73 -29.22
N ASP A 7 11.46 -9.54 -28.77
CA ASP A 7 10.49 -9.15 -27.74
C ASP A 7 11.19 -8.70 -26.45
N GLU A 8 12.29 -9.34 -26.07
CA GLU A 8 13.04 -9.03 -24.85
C GLU A 8 13.74 -7.66 -24.93
N GLN A 9 14.33 -7.34 -26.08
CA GLN A 9 14.96 -6.04 -26.29
C GLN A 9 13.93 -4.93 -26.38
N PHE A 10 12.76 -5.20 -26.97
CA PHE A 10 11.65 -4.26 -27.00
C PHE A 10 11.17 -3.95 -25.59
N GLU A 11 10.92 -4.97 -24.76
CA GLU A 11 10.49 -4.79 -23.37
C GLU A 11 11.49 -3.98 -22.55
N LYS A 12 12.79 -4.26 -22.70
CA LYS A 12 13.85 -3.50 -22.03
C LYS A 12 13.86 -2.03 -22.45
N GLN A 13 13.75 -1.75 -23.75
CA GLN A 13 13.70 -0.38 -24.25
C GLN A 13 12.43 0.35 -23.85
N LEU A 14 11.28 -0.33 -23.86
CA LEU A 14 10.00 0.21 -23.43
C LEU A 14 10.07 0.59 -21.94
N GLY A 15 10.55 -0.33 -21.09
CA GLY A 15 10.73 -0.09 -19.66
C GLY A 15 11.63 1.12 -19.40
N LYS A 16 12.81 1.16 -20.05
CA LYS A 16 13.73 2.31 -19.94
C LYS A 16 13.07 3.62 -20.36
N THR A 17 12.33 3.61 -21.47
CA THR A 17 11.64 4.81 -21.96
C THR A 17 10.56 5.28 -21.00
N LEU A 18 9.77 4.36 -20.45
CA LEU A 18 8.72 4.70 -19.48
C LEU A 18 9.30 5.29 -18.20
N ARG A 19 10.43 4.78 -17.71
CA ARG A 19 11.13 5.33 -16.54
C ARG A 19 11.69 6.72 -16.79
N ASN A 20 12.41 6.90 -17.89
CA ASN A 20 12.95 8.21 -18.29
C ASN A 20 11.85 9.27 -18.50
N ARG A 21 10.63 8.82 -18.80
CA ARG A 21 9.47 9.70 -18.94
C ARG A 21 8.65 9.89 -17.66
N GLY A 22 8.99 9.20 -16.57
CA GLY A 22 8.29 9.27 -15.28
C GLY A 22 6.99 8.48 -15.21
N PHE A 23 6.71 7.60 -16.17
CA PHE A 23 5.56 6.69 -16.10
C PHE A 23 5.82 5.47 -15.23
N LEU A 24 7.10 5.14 -15.02
CA LEU A 24 7.57 4.11 -14.09
C LEU A 24 8.67 4.71 -13.20
N PHE A 25 8.90 4.09 -12.03
CA PHE A 25 9.98 4.49 -11.15
C PHE A 25 11.35 4.18 -11.77
N ALA A 26 12.25 5.16 -11.72
CA ALA A 26 13.64 4.98 -12.07
C ALA A 26 14.29 3.92 -11.14
N THR A 27 15.19 3.14 -11.71
CA THR A 27 15.88 2.04 -11.03
C THR A 27 17.37 2.30 -10.83
N ASN A 28 17.90 3.35 -11.46
CA ASN A 28 19.28 3.78 -11.37
C ASN A 28 19.38 5.32 -11.50
N GLU A 29 20.55 5.85 -11.17
CA GLU A 29 20.84 7.29 -11.16
C GLU A 29 20.74 7.92 -12.56
N ASP A 30 21.26 7.26 -13.59
CA ASP A 30 21.16 7.75 -14.99
C ASP A 30 19.70 7.97 -15.45
N GLU A 31 18.78 7.10 -15.02
CA GLU A 31 17.34 7.22 -15.31
C GLU A 31 16.71 8.40 -14.56
N VAL A 32 17.19 8.71 -13.35
CA VAL A 32 16.77 9.89 -12.57
C VAL A 32 17.25 11.17 -13.28
N ASP A 33 18.53 11.24 -13.64
CA ASP A 33 19.11 12.39 -14.33
C ASP A 33 18.41 12.67 -15.67
N ALA A 34 18.10 11.62 -16.42
CA ALA A 34 17.40 11.71 -17.69
C ALA A 34 15.96 12.24 -17.52
N PHE A 35 15.28 11.82 -16.44
CA PHE A 35 13.96 12.32 -16.09
C PHE A 35 14.00 13.79 -15.69
N GLU A 36 14.89 14.17 -14.77
CA GLU A 36 15.03 15.56 -14.29
C GLU A 36 15.38 16.52 -15.43
N SER A 37 16.39 16.16 -16.24
CA SER A 37 16.79 16.93 -17.44
C SER A 37 15.64 17.14 -18.43
N ARG A 38 14.68 16.22 -18.46
CA ARG A 38 13.50 16.32 -19.32
C ARG A 38 12.42 17.18 -18.68
N MET A 39 12.17 16.99 -17.38
CA MET A 39 11.21 17.80 -16.62
C MET A 39 11.62 19.27 -16.57
N GLU A 40 12.91 19.60 -16.51
CA GLU A 40 13.40 20.98 -16.62
C GLU A 40 13.12 21.61 -18.00
N LYS A 41 13.14 20.80 -19.07
CA LYS A 41 12.87 21.26 -20.44
C LYS A 41 11.39 21.37 -20.73
N GLU A 42 10.57 20.53 -20.11
CA GLU A 42 9.13 20.63 -20.21
C GLU A 42 8.65 21.78 -19.31
N ASN A 43 8.06 22.82 -19.91
CA ASN A 43 7.48 23.93 -19.15
C ASN A 43 6.17 23.48 -18.49
N ILE A 44 6.31 22.66 -17.44
CA ILE A 44 5.21 22.06 -16.71
C ILE A 44 4.58 23.16 -15.89
N GLN A 45 3.39 23.58 -16.32
CA GLN A 45 2.58 24.50 -15.54
C GLN A 45 2.09 23.76 -14.30
N ILE A 46 2.77 23.98 -13.19
CA ILE A 46 2.30 23.53 -11.88
C ILE A 46 1.02 24.33 -11.58
N PRO A 47 -0.12 23.68 -11.33
CA PRO A 47 -1.33 24.40 -10.96
C PRO A 47 -1.09 25.18 -9.66
N ASP A 48 -1.54 26.44 -9.60
CA ASP A 48 -1.39 27.32 -8.43
C ASP A 48 -1.82 26.67 -7.11
N GLN A 49 -2.81 25.78 -7.23
CA GLN A 49 -3.41 24.98 -6.16
C GLN A 49 -2.44 24.03 -5.44
N VAL A 50 -1.30 23.70 -6.06
CA VAL A 50 -0.31 22.77 -5.49
C VAL A 50 0.72 23.50 -4.62
N PHE A 51 0.87 24.81 -4.78
CA PHE A 51 1.79 25.61 -3.96
C PHE A 51 1.23 25.93 -2.57
N ASP A 52 -0.08 25.82 -2.40
CA ASP A 52 -0.74 26.01 -1.11
C ASP A 52 -1.05 24.67 -0.44
N ILE A 53 -0.19 24.31 0.51
CA ILE A 53 -0.32 23.10 1.33
C ILE A 53 -1.65 23.11 2.11
N GLU A 54 -2.15 24.28 2.55
CA GLU A 54 -3.44 24.37 3.23
C GLU A 54 -4.59 24.05 2.27
N MET A 55 -4.47 24.43 1.00
CA MET A 55 -5.44 24.10 -0.05
C MET A 55 -5.45 22.59 -0.39
N ILE A 56 -4.30 21.93 -0.35
CA ILE A 56 -4.19 20.47 -0.52
C ILE A 56 -4.79 19.74 0.67
N LEU A 57 -4.45 20.16 1.89
CA LEU A 57 -4.89 19.52 3.13
C LEU A 57 -6.38 19.78 3.43
N SER A 58 -6.92 20.92 3.01
CA SER A 58 -8.35 21.23 3.14
C SER A 58 -9.22 20.41 2.20
N LYS A 59 -8.67 19.94 1.06
CA LYS A 59 -9.31 18.97 0.16
C LYS A 59 -9.31 17.55 0.71
N ARG A 60 -8.80 17.28 1.93
CA ARG A 60 -9.04 15.99 2.60
C ARG A 60 -10.53 15.71 2.54
N THR A 61 -10.87 14.70 1.74
CA THR A 61 -12.13 14.01 1.88
C THR A 61 -12.24 13.70 3.36
N LYS A 62 -13.19 14.35 4.02
CA LYS A 62 -13.81 13.81 5.22
C LYS A 62 -14.52 12.54 4.77
N GLY A 63 -13.78 11.54 4.31
CA GLY A 63 -14.19 10.17 4.42
C GLY A 63 -14.45 10.04 5.89
N LYS A 64 -15.73 10.05 6.27
CA LYS A 64 -16.14 9.77 7.62
C LYS A 64 -15.49 8.41 7.88
N LEU A 65 -14.37 8.39 8.61
CA LEU A 65 -13.98 7.20 9.32
C LEU A 65 -15.24 6.87 10.08
N LYS A 66 -15.98 5.86 9.62
CA LYS A 66 -16.99 5.22 10.44
C LYS A 66 -16.18 4.73 11.62
N ARG A 67 -16.13 5.55 12.66
CA ARG A 67 -15.79 5.06 13.98
C ARG A 67 -16.81 3.96 14.17
N LEU A 68 -16.33 2.71 14.14
CA LEU A 68 -17.06 1.62 14.75
C LEU A 68 -17.15 2.06 16.20
N GLU A 69 -18.21 2.80 16.53
CA GLU A 69 -18.60 3.00 17.90
C GLU A 69 -18.77 1.58 18.43
N ALA A 70 -17.78 1.10 19.18
CA ALA A 70 -17.88 -0.11 19.97
C ALA A 70 -18.86 0.18 21.10
N HIS A 71 -20.11 0.44 20.73
CA HIS A 71 -21.25 0.64 21.63
C HIS A 71 -21.94 -0.66 21.97
N ASP A 72 -21.34 -1.79 21.60
CA ASP A 72 -21.82 -3.05 22.13
C ASP A 72 -21.31 -3.18 23.57
N SER A 73 -22.08 -2.58 24.49
CA SER A 73 -21.81 -2.62 25.93
C SER A 73 -21.64 -4.06 26.43
N GLU A 74 -22.27 -5.01 25.73
CA GLU A 74 -22.15 -6.43 25.97
C GLU A 74 -20.74 -6.93 25.65
N ILE A 75 -20.13 -6.53 24.53
CA ILE A 75 -18.75 -6.88 24.19
C ILE A 75 -17.77 -6.31 25.23
N GLN A 76 -17.96 -5.06 25.66
CA GLN A 76 -17.10 -4.45 26.67
C GLN A 76 -17.24 -5.14 28.03
N GLN A 77 -18.46 -5.49 28.43
CA GLN A 77 -18.71 -6.24 29.67
C GLN A 77 -18.15 -7.66 29.59
N ASN A 78 -18.33 -8.35 28.47
CA ASN A 78 -17.79 -9.70 28.25
C ASN A 78 -16.26 -9.71 28.27
N LEU A 79 -15.60 -8.72 27.67
CA LEU A 79 -14.15 -8.56 27.73
C LEU A 79 -13.67 -8.25 29.15
N ALA A 80 -14.36 -7.36 29.86
CA ALA A 80 -14.04 -7.02 31.25
C ALA A 80 -14.25 -8.20 32.20
N GLN A 81 -15.30 -9.00 31.98
CA GLN A 81 -15.58 -10.20 32.77
C GLN A 81 -14.58 -11.31 32.46
N ALA A 82 -14.20 -11.53 31.20
CA ALA A 82 -13.13 -12.47 30.84
C ALA A 82 -11.78 -12.07 31.45
N ALA A 83 -11.47 -10.78 31.57
CA ALA A 83 -10.26 -10.31 32.24
C ALA A 83 -10.30 -10.49 33.77
N ARG A 84 -11.48 -10.40 34.38
CA ARG A 84 -11.67 -10.50 35.85
C ARG A 84 -11.85 -11.94 36.33
N GLU A 85 -12.63 -12.73 35.62
CA GLU A 85 -13.05 -14.10 35.97
C GLU A 85 -12.38 -15.16 35.09
N GLY A 86 -11.46 -14.74 34.21
CA GLY A 86 -10.76 -15.62 33.29
C GLY A 86 -10.06 -16.77 34.01
N LYS A 87 -10.65 -17.96 33.90
CA LYS A 87 -9.99 -19.21 34.28
C LYS A 87 -8.93 -19.56 33.22
N SER A 88 -8.00 -20.44 33.57
CA SER A 88 -7.11 -21.05 32.58
C SER A 88 -7.94 -21.67 31.46
N ILE A 89 -7.70 -21.27 30.21
CA ILE A 89 -8.29 -21.92 29.04
C ILE A 89 -7.93 -23.40 29.04
N ASP A 90 -8.85 -24.26 28.62
CA ASP A 90 -8.56 -25.68 28.51
C ASP A 90 -7.52 -25.94 27.41
N GLU A 91 -6.80 -27.05 27.54
CA GLU A 91 -5.66 -27.37 26.66
C GLU A 91 -6.08 -27.55 25.18
N GLN A 92 -7.31 -28.01 24.92
CA GLN A 92 -7.82 -28.19 23.56
C GLN A 92 -8.10 -26.84 22.90
N THR A 93 -8.72 -25.92 23.65
CA THR A 93 -8.96 -24.54 23.22
C THR A 93 -7.63 -23.80 22.98
N ALA A 94 -6.65 -23.97 23.88
CA ALA A 94 -5.31 -23.38 23.71
C ALA A 94 -4.62 -23.87 22.43
N LYS A 95 -4.65 -25.19 22.16
CA LYS A 95 -4.08 -25.79 20.94
C LYS A 95 -4.75 -25.25 19.69
N LYS A 96 -6.09 -25.14 19.69
CA LYS A 96 -6.84 -24.59 18.56
C LYS A 96 -6.49 -23.12 18.30
N MET A 97 -6.43 -22.29 19.34
CA MET A 97 -6.03 -20.88 19.21
C MET A 97 -4.62 -20.71 18.65
N GLN A 98 -3.70 -21.62 19.01
CA GLN A 98 -2.34 -21.61 18.49
C GLN A 98 -2.29 -22.02 17.01
N GLN A 99 -3.03 -23.06 16.62
CA GLN A 99 -3.17 -23.44 15.21
C GLN A 99 -3.76 -22.33 14.36
N ASP A 100 -4.80 -21.65 14.84
CA ASP A 100 -5.44 -20.54 14.12
C ASP A 100 -4.44 -19.37 13.92
N ARG A 101 -3.61 -19.08 14.93
CA ARG A 101 -2.54 -18.08 14.84
C ARG A 101 -1.50 -18.45 13.79
N ASP A 102 -1.02 -19.69 13.81
CA ASP A 102 -0.01 -20.16 12.87
C ASP A 102 -0.54 -20.16 11.43
N ASN A 103 -1.82 -20.49 11.24
CA ASN A 103 -2.48 -20.45 9.94
C ASN A 103 -2.65 -19.02 9.42
N ALA A 104 -3.02 -18.07 10.29
CA ALA A 104 -3.11 -16.66 9.94
C ALA A 104 -1.74 -16.08 9.53
N GLN A 105 -0.67 -16.41 10.27
CA GLN A 105 0.68 -15.97 9.92
C GLN A 105 1.18 -16.57 8.59
N LYS A 106 0.78 -17.80 8.25
CA LYS A 106 1.09 -18.40 6.94
C LYS A 106 0.33 -17.71 5.80
N LEU A 107 -0.87 -17.21 6.06
CA LEU A 107 -1.68 -16.45 5.10
C LEU A 107 -1.13 -15.03 4.84
N ASP A 108 -0.45 -14.43 5.83
CA ASP A 108 0.26 -13.16 5.69
C ASP A 108 1.63 -13.32 5.02
N ASN A 109 2.32 -14.45 5.24
CA ASN A 109 3.64 -14.75 4.65
C ASN A 109 3.57 -15.53 3.32
N SER A 110 2.39 -15.72 2.74
CA SER A 110 2.25 -16.36 1.43
C SER A 110 2.56 -15.35 0.31
N PRO A 111 3.49 -15.66 -0.61
CA PRO A 111 3.89 -14.75 -1.68
C PRO A 111 2.88 -14.82 -2.83
N ASN A 112 1.61 -14.50 -2.58
CA ASN A 112 0.67 -14.08 -3.62
C ASN A 112 -0.62 -13.52 -3.03
N LYS A 113 -0.71 -12.21 -2.82
CA LYS A 113 -2.00 -11.51 -2.67
C LYS A 113 -2.07 -10.20 -3.46
N ASP A 114 -1.28 -10.09 -4.51
CA ASP A 114 -1.47 -9.07 -5.55
C ASP A 114 -1.71 -9.77 -6.89
N THR A 115 -2.88 -10.37 -7.04
CA THR A 115 -3.45 -10.54 -8.38
C THR A 115 -4.96 -10.36 -8.25
N ILE A 116 -5.38 -9.14 -8.57
CA ILE A 116 -6.75 -8.80 -8.98
C ILE A 116 -7.02 -9.47 -10.33
#